data_AF-A0A6A6CY17-F1
#
_entry.id   AF-A0A6A6CY17-F1
#
_cell.length_a   1.000
_cell.length_b   1.000
_cell.length_c   1.000
_cell.angle_alpha   90.00
_cell.angle_beta   90.00
_cell.angle_gamma   90.00
#
_symmetry.space_group_name_H-M   'P 1'
#
loop_
_entity.id
_entity.type
_entity.pdbx_description
1 polymer ?
#
loop_
_entity_poly.entity_id
_entity_poly.type
_entity_poly.pdbx_seq_one_letter_code
_entity_poly.pdbx_strand_id
1 'polypeptide(L)'
;MTTPSAVLQVFATPELSDYIFSFVLGGLHDLTDFEDPRSVKTHANANLLTSVLHLSEVCRIWQRAILGSKYVQRALYLLSDPTTSRSWSAVSGAQNVPGTYRPPTRSAPSLNPIIQTTFPSYNLRFSYLGSRPRHQAILIITRRDIPAVQRKVAAGQGKTLSNMLLTQPPCTTAEATIYEERDETKEYVTRTTSLADPVIESDTGITLGLVHARVGEMFEKHEDVVAIRLASV
;
A
#
# COMPACT_ATOMS: atom_id res chain seq x y z
N MET A 1 8.67 36.74 25.06
CA MET A 1 8.62 35.29 24.78
C MET A 1 7.24 34.80 25.19
N THR A 2 6.37 34.46 24.23
CA THR A 2 5.04 33.91 24.53
C THR A 2 5.20 32.44 24.94
N THR A 3 4.74 32.11 26.15
CA THR A 3 4.64 30.72 26.60
C THR A 3 3.77 29.94 25.61
N PRO A 4 4.23 28.79 25.09
CA PRO A 4 3.43 27.99 24.19
C PRO A 4 2.14 27.57 24.91
N SER A 5 1.01 27.68 24.21
CA SER A 5 -0.29 27.20 24.68
C SER A 5 -0.17 25.80 25.28
N ALA A 6 -0.87 25.52 26.38
CA ALA A 6 -0.89 24.19 27.01
C ALA A 6 -1.23 23.07 26.01
N VAL A 7 -2.05 23.38 25.00
CA VAL A 7 -2.37 22.48 23.88
C VAL A 7 -1.12 22.16 23.05
N LEU A 8 -0.30 23.16 22.73
CA LEU A 8 0.96 22.96 22.00
C LEU A 8 1.99 22.20 22.83
N GLN A 9 1.99 22.36 24.15
CA GLN A 9 2.86 21.59 25.04
C GLN A 9 2.47 20.12 25.06
N VAL A 10 1.18 19.79 25.14
CA VAL A 10 0.68 18.40 25.06
C VAL A 10 1.09 17.71 23.77
N PHE A 11 0.99 18.40 22.62
CA PHE A 11 1.42 17.86 21.33
C PHE A 11 2.95 17.89 21.13
N ALA A 12 3.68 18.67 21.91
CA ALA A 12 5.14 18.65 21.93
C ALA A 12 5.71 17.51 22.78
N THR A 13 4.88 16.84 23.58
CA THR A 13 5.24 15.66 24.37
C THR A 13 5.10 14.40 23.50
N PRO A 14 6.21 13.71 23.17
CA PRO A 14 6.18 12.51 22.32
C PRO A 14 5.29 11.39 22.87
N GLU A 15 5.33 11.16 24.18
CA GLU A 15 4.62 10.08 24.85
C GLU A 15 3.09 10.26 24.74
N LEU A 16 2.62 11.51 24.83
CA LEU A 16 1.20 11.84 24.66
C LEU A 16 0.80 11.75 23.19
N SER A 17 1.70 12.14 22.28
CA SER A 17 1.44 12.06 20.83
C SER A 17 1.27 10.62 20.37
N ASP A 18 2.12 9.69 20.84
CA ASP A 18 1.98 8.25 20.55
C ASP A 18 0.66 7.68 21.08
N TYR A 19 0.21 8.12 22.26
CA TYR A 19 -1.07 7.70 22.82
C TYR A 19 -2.28 8.24 22.03
N ILE A 20 -2.18 9.47 21.54
CA ILE A 20 -3.22 10.06 20.67
C ILE A 20 -3.28 9.27 19.36
N PHE A 21 -2.14 8.97 18.74
CA PHE A 21 -2.13 8.19 17.51
C PHE A 21 -2.59 6.75 17.71
N SER A 22 -2.29 6.10 18.83
CA SER A 22 -2.80 4.76 19.10
C SER A 22 -4.33 4.75 19.26
N PHE A 23 -4.91 5.80 19.86
CA PHE A 23 -6.36 5.95 19.93
C PHE A 23 -6.98 6.21 18.54
N VAL A 24 -6.38 7.12 17.75
CA VAL A 24 -6.86 7.42 16.39
C VAL A 24 -6.76 6.18 15.50
N LEU A 25 -5.61 5.52 15.48
CA LEU A 25 -5.37 4.32 14.66
C LEU A 25 -6.10 3.08 15.19
N GLY A 26 -6.52 3.07 16.46
CA GLY A 26 -7.43 2.07 17.02
C GLY A 26 -8.81 2.06 16.36
N GLY A 27 -9.16 3.10 15.61
CA GLY A 27 -10.36 3.15 14.78
C GLY A 27 -10.24 2.42 13.43
N LEU A 28 -9.06 1.87 13.09
CA LEU A 28 -8.89 1.08 11.87
C LEU A 28 -9.70 -0.22 11.94
N HIS A 29 -10.41 -0.51 10.86
CA HIS A 29 -11.09 -1.78 10.68
C HIS A 29 -10.11 -2.85 10.20
N ASP A 30 -10.27 -4.08 10.69
CA ASP A 30 -9.59 -5.24 10.10
C ASP A 30 -10.11 -5.46 8.66
N LEU A 31 -9.20 -5.41 7.70
CA LEU A 31 -9.49 -5.72 6.29
C LEU A 31 -9.34 -7.22 6.07
N THR A 32 -10.28 -7.81 5.34
CA THR A 32 -10.24 -9.22 4.95
C THR A 32 -9.50 -9.41 3.64
N ASP A 33 -9.02 -10.64 3.37
CA ASP A 33 -8.21 -10.96 2.18
C ASP A 33 -8.91 -10.67 0.84
N PHE A 34 -10.25 -10.59 0.83
CA PHE A 34 -11.07 -10.33 -0.35
C PHE A 34 -11.87 -9.02 -0.23
N GLU A 35 -11.47 -8.12 0.67
CA GLU A 35 -12.18 -6.88 0.88
C GLU A 35 -12.23 -6.07 -0.43
N ASP A 36 -13.44 -5.74 -0.90
CA ASP A 36 -13.60 -4.92 -2.11
C ASP A 36 -12.89 -3.58 -1.86
N PRO A 37 -12.04 -3.08 -2.78
CA PRO A 37 -11.45 -1.75 -2.66
C PRO A 37 -12.50 -0.63 -2.51
N ARG A 38 -13.74 -0.88 -2.95
CA ARG A 38 -14.90 0.01 -2.81
C ARG A 38 -15.71 -0.24 -1.54
N SER A 39 -15.28 -1.14 -0.67
CA SER A 39 -16.00 -1.43 0.56
C SER A 39 -15.97 -0.22 1.50
N VAL A 40 -17.03 -0.11 2.30
CA VAL A 40 -17.15 0.96 3.31
C VAL A 40 -15.97 0.92 4.29
N LYS A 41 -15.47 -0.27 4.63
CA LYS A 41 -14.32 -0.44 5.53
C LYS A 41 -13.02 0.04 4.90
N THR A 42 -12.76 -0.31 3.63
CA THR A 42 -11.57 0.14 2.91
C THR A 42 -11.56 1.67 2.81
N HIS A 43 -12.69 2.27 2.47
CA HIS A 43 -12.82 3.73 2.43
C HIS A 43 -12.69 4.39 3.81
N ALA A 44 -13.28 3.81 4.86
CA ALA A 44 -13.16 4.32 6.22
C ALA A 44 -11.69 4.32 6.68
N ASN A 45 -10.98 3.22 6.47
CA ASN A 45 -9.55 3.11 6.76
C ASN A 45 -8.74 4.12 5.94
N ALA A 46 -8.99 4.22 4.64
CA ALA A 46 -8.29 5.16 3.77
C ALA A 46 -8.51 6.61 4.21
N ASN A 47 -9.73 7.00 4.57
CA ASN A 47 -10.05 8.34 5.06
C ASN A 47 -9.34 8.66 6.39
N LEU A 48 -9.32 7.71 7.32
CA LEU A 48 -8.64 7.85 8.59
C LEU A 48 -7.13 8.02 8.40
N LEU A 49 -6.50 7.12 7.63
CA LEU A 49 -5.07 7.18 7.34
C LEU A 49 -4.70 8.45 6.57
N THR A 50 -5.52 8.87 5.61
CA THR A 50 -5.32 10.13 4.86
C THR A 50 -5.40 11.34 5.79
N SER A 51 -6.35 11.33 6.74
CA SER A 51 -6.46 12.40 7.73
C SER A 51 -5.22 12.49 8.61
N VAL A 52 -4.69 11.35 9.07
CA VAL A 52 -3.43 11.28 9.82
C VAL A 52 -2.26 11.76 8.96
N LEU A 53 -2.21 11.37 7.68
CA LEU A 53 -1.18 11.81 6.75
C LEU A 53 -1.19 13.33 6.57
N HIS A 54 -2.37 13.93 6.40
CA HIS A 54 -2.52 15.38 6.29
C HIS A 54 -2.06 16.14 7.54
N LEU A 55 -2.15 15.55 8.74
CA LEU A 55 -1.60 16.21 9.95
C LEU A 55 -0.10 16.51 9.80
N SER A 56 0.64 15.65 9.08
CA SER A 56 2.07 15.87 8.80
C SER A 56 2.33 17.08 7.89
N GLU A 57 1.33 17.49 7.11
CA GLU A 57 1.40 18.65 6.20
C GLU A 57 0.98 19.95 6.90
N VAL A 58 0.14 19.86 7.92
CA VAL A 58 -0.42 21.04 8.63
C VAL A 58 0.57 21.66 9.61
N CYS A 59 1.37 20.87 10.34
CA CYS A 59 2.31 21.40 11.32
C CYS A 59 3.54 20.51 11.53
N ARG A 60 4.71 21.15 11.74
CA ARG A 60 5.99 20.47 11.99
C ARG A 60 6.00 19.61 13.25
N ILE A 61 5.20 19.94 14.26
CA ILE A 61 5.10 19.14 15.49
C ILE A 61 4.50 17.78 15.16
N TRP A 62 3.36 17.76 14.44
CA TRP A 62 2.72 16.54 13.98
C TRP A 62 3.58 15.75 13.02
N GLN A 63 4.24 16.44 12.08
CA GLN A 63 5.21 15.80 11.20
C GLN A 63 6.30 15.06 11.97
N ARG A 64 6.90 15.70 12.98
CA ARG A 64 7.91 15.07 13.83
C ARG A 64 7.36 13.92 14.65
N ALA A 65 6.15 14.04 15.19
CA ALA A 65 5.53 12.96 15.96
C ALA A 65 5.25 11.73 15.07
N ILE A 66 4.70 11.94 13.87
CA ILE A 66 4.45 10.88 12.88
C ILE A 66 5.76 10.22 12.45
N LEU A 67 6.77 11.01 12.06
CA LEU A 67 8.07 10.49 11.62
C LEU A 67 8.94 9.93 12.77
N GLY A 68 8.63 10.28 14.01
CA GLY A 68 9.26 9.70 15.20
C GLY A 68 8.68 8.35 15.61
N SER A 69 7.40 8.13 15.31
CA SER A 69 6.67 6.92 15.72
C SER A 69 6.71 5.84 14.63
N LYS A 70 7.42 4.74 14.90
CA LYS A 70 7.47 3.58 13.99
C LYS A 70 6.11 2.93 13.81
N TYR A 71 5.29 2.91 14.86
CA TYR A 71 3.93 2.38 14.82
C TYR A 71 3.07 3.14 13.81
N VAL A 72 3.09 4.47 13.88
CA VAL A 72 2.33 5.34 12.96
C VAL A 72 2.85 5.23 11.53
N GLN A 73 4.18 5.25 11.35
CA GLN A 73 4.78 5.09 10.02
C GLN A 73 4.42 3.76 9.37
N ARG A 74 4.34 2.67 10.16
CA ARG A 74 3.84 1.38 9.67
C ARG A 74 2.36 1.48 9.33
N ALA A 75 1.50 1.99 10.19
CA ALA A 75 0.08 2.14 9.85
C ALA A 75 -0.15 2.96 8.56
N LEU A 76 0.71 3.94 8.30
CA LEU A 76 0.71 4.77 7.09
C LEU A 76 1.45 4.17 5.88
N TYR A 77 1.92 2.93 5.95
CA TYR A 77 2.68 2.29 4.86
C TYR A 77 3.96 3.05 4.45
N LEU A 78 4.52 3.88 5.34
CA LEU A 78 5.77 4.62 5.13
C LEU A 78 7.01 3.83 5.56
N LEU A 79 6.81 2.86 6.45
CA LEU A 79 7.86 1.96 6.93
C LEU A 79 7.34 0.52 6.86
N SER A 80 8.24 -0.41 6.52
CA SER A 80 7.94 -1.83 6.57
C SER A 80 7.72 -2.31 8.01
N ASP A 81 6.82 -3.27 8.17
CA ASP A 81 6.70 -4.00 9.42
C ASP A 81 7.58 -5.27 9.36
N PRO A 82 8.66 -5.36 10.17
CA PRO A 82 9.50 -6.55 10.22
C PRO A 82 8.87 -7.69 11.04
N THR A 83 7.84 -7.42 11.84
CA THR A 83 7.19 -8.44 12.69
C THR A 83 6.21 -9.32 11.91
N THR A 84 5.79 -8.87 10.73
CA THR A 84 5.28 -9.74 9.66
C THR A 84 6.46 -10.46 8.99
N SER A 85 7.12 -11.36 9.72
CA SER A 85 8.27 -12.16 9.26
C SER A 85 7.88 -13.30 8.30
N ARG A 86 6.90 -13.05 7.42
CA ARG A 86 6.58 -13.94 6.32
C ARG A 86 6.90 -13.25 4.99
N SER A 87 7.75 -13.92 4.23
CA SER A 87 7.63 -13.93 2.78
C SER A 87 6.21 -14.38 2.39
N TRP A 88 5.80 -14.15 1.14
CA TRP A 88 4.53 -14.58 0.53
C TRP A 88 4.29 -16.12 0.52
N SER A 89 4.87 -16.86 1.47
CA SER A 89 4.79 -18.30 1.65
C SER A 89 4.08 -18.68 2.94
N ALA A 90 3.03 -19.49 2.84
CA ALA A 90 2.30 -19.99 4.00
C ALA A 90 2.97 -21.22 4.63
N VAL A 91 3.51 -21.09 5.85
CA VAL A 91 3.67 -22.22 6.78
C VAL A 91 2.32 -22.54 7.45
N SER A 92 1.56 -23.44 6.83
CA SER A 92 0.43 -24.12 7.45
C SER A 92 0.87 -24.78 8.76
N GLY A 93 0.16 -24.51 9.87
CA GLY A 93 0.45 -25.13 11.16
C GLY A 93 0.08 -24.25 12.34
N ALA A 94 -1.21 -24.24 12.66
CA ALA A 94 -1.70 -24.02 14.01
C ALA A 94 -3.01 -24.81 14.11
N GLN A 95 -2.87 -26.10 14.42
CA GLN A 95 -3.98 -26.96 14.79
C GLN A 95 -4.72 -26.36 15.99
N ASN A 96 -6.04 -26.50 15.97
CA ASN A 96 -6.96 -26.15 17.04
C ASN A 96 -6.55 -26.83 18.35
N VAL A 97 -6.18 -26.05 19.37
CA VAL A 97 -6.19 -26.47 20.77
C VAL A 97 -7.21 -25.59 21.49
N PRO A 98 -8.27 -26.15 22.11
CA PRO A 98 -9.24 -25.36 22.86
C PRO A 98 -8.62 -24.92 24.20
N GLY A 99 -8.63 -23.61 24.47
CA GLY A 99 -8.36 -23.07 25.81
C GLY A 99 -6.88 -22.87 26.13
N THR A 100 -6.18 -22.01 25.39
CA THR A 100 -4.99 -21.27 25.88
C THR A 100 -4.56 -20.27 24.80
N TYR A 101 -4.30 -19.02 25.22
CA TYR A 101 -3.68 -17.92 24.48
C TYR A 101 -3.77 -17.99 22.94
N ARG A 102 -4.74 -17.28 22.37
CA ARG A 102 -4.79 -16.99 20.92
C ARG A 102 -3.45 -16.32 20.55
N PRO A 103 -2.57 -16.95 19.75
CA PRO A 103 -1.48 -16.20 19.14
C PRO A 103 -2.13 -15.08 18.30
N PRO A 104 -1.52 -13.90 18.15
CA PRO A 104 -2.06 -12.89 17.24
C PRO A 104 -2.25 -13.61 15.90
N THR A 105 -3.51 -13.69 15.49
CA THR A 105 -3.95 -14.34 14.26
C THR A 105 -3.04 -13.83 13.15
N ARG A 106 -2.21 -14.74 12.60
CA ARG A 106 -1.23 -14.44 11.56
C ARG A 106 -1.95 -13.75 10.40
N SER A 107 -1.88 -12.43 10.34
CA SER A 107 -2.65 -11.61 9.40
C SER A 107 -2.17 -11.87 7.97
N ALA A 108 -3.10 -12.01 7.04
CA ALA A 108 -2.78 -12.01 5.62
C ALA A 108 -2.14 -10.66 5.23
N PRO A 109 -1.39 -10.61 4.12
CA PRO A 109 -0.93 -9.33 3.60
C PRO A 109 -2.12 -8.39 3.39
N SER A 110 -1.91 -7.10 3.61
CA SER A 110 -2.88 -6.04 3.36
C SER A 110 -2.40 -5.12 2.25
N LEU A 111 -3.34 -4.67 1.43
CA LEU A 111 -3.10 -3.64 0.41
C LEU A 111 -3.20 -2.27 1.05
N ASN A 112 -2.46 -1.29 0.54
CA ASN A 112 -2.50 0.08 1.03
C ASN A 112 -3.85 0.75 0.69
N PRO A 113 -4.72 1.01 1.69
CA PRO A 113 -6.08 1.52 1.44
C PRO A 113 -6.08 2.94 0.85
N ILE A 114 -5.08 3.76 1.20
CA ILE A 114 -4.93 5.10 0.64
C ILE A 114 -4.72 4.99 -0.87
N ILE A 115 -3.80 4.13 -1.30
CA ILE A 115 -3.51 3.97 -2.74
C ILE A 115 -4.72 3.38 -3.47
N GLN A 116 -5.35 2.34 -2.90
CA GLN A 116 -6.55 1.71 -3.49
C GLN A 116 -7.70 2.68 -3.76
N THR A 117 -7.89 3.66 -2.87
CA THR A 117 -9.02 4.61 -2.97
C THR A 117 -8.65 5.92 -3.66
N THR A 118 -7.37 6.34 -3.59
CA THR A 118 -6.89 7.60 -4.18
C THR A 118 -6.71 7.51 -5.69
N PHE A 119 -6.42 6.31 -6.19
CA PHE A 119 -6.15 6.04 -7.60
C PHE A 119 -7.13 4.97 -8.13
N PRO A 120 -8.37 5.33 -8.49
CA PRO A 120 -9.41 4.37 -8.89
C PRO A 120 -9.07 3.53 -10.11
N SER A 121 -8.18 4.03 -10.96
CA SER A 121 -7.69 3.34 -12.14
C SER A 121 -6.62 2.28 -11.84
N TYR A 122 -6.06 2.30 -10.63
CA TYR A 122 -5.14 1.28 -10.15
C TYR A 122 -5.95 0.14 -9.56
N ASN A 123 -6.06 -0.95 -10.31
CA ASN A 123 -6.80 -2.10 -9.82
C ASN A 123 -5.88 -3.01 -9.00
N LEU A 124 -5.81 -2.74 -7.70
CA LEU A 124 -5.03 -3.52 -6.75
C LEU A 124 -5.92 -4.60 -6.10
N ARG A 125 -5.60 -5.87 -6.34
CA ARG A 125 -6.39 -7.04 -5.89
C ARG A 125 -5.52 -8.10 -5.25
N PHE A 126 -6.13 -8.92 -4.41
CA PHE A 126 -5.54 -10.18 -3.96
C PHE A 126 -5.97 -11.36 -4.84
N SER A 127 -5.02 -12.26 -5.08
CA SER A 127 -5.18 -13.52 -5.80
C SER A 127 -4.52 -14.66 -5.04
N TYR A 128 -5.05 -15.87 -5.20
CA TYR A 128 -4.48 -17.10 -4.64
C TYR A 128 -3.92 -17.97 -5.78
N LEU A 129 -2.68 -18.43 -5.64
CA LEU A 129 -2.00 -19.23 -6.66
C LEU A 129 -1.90 -20.72 -6.30
N GLY A 130 -2.57 -21.57 -7.08
CA GLY A 130 -2.32 -23.02 -7.14
C GLY A 130 -2.75 -23.84 -5.91
N SER A 131 -2.19 -25.06 -5.79
CA SER A 131 -2.53 -26.05 -4.75
C SER A 131 -1.87 -25.79 -3.39
N ARG A 132 -0.94 -24.83 -3.30
CA ARG A 132 -0.37 -24.35 -2.04
C ARG A 132 -0.82 -22.89 -1.84
N PRO A 133 -1.43 -22.51 -0.71
CA PRO A 133 -1.94 -21.16 -0.52
C PRO A 133 -0.79 -20.14 -0.55
N ARG A 134 -0.65 -19.44 -1.67
CA ARG A 134 0.20 -18.26 -1.84
C ARG A 134 -0.71 -17.09 -2.17
N HIS A 135 -0.54 -16.00 -1.42
CA HIS A 135 -1.20 -14.75 -1.74
C HIS A 135 -0.39 -14.07 -2.85
N GLN A 136 -1.06 -13.29 -3.69
CA GLN A 136 -0.44 -12.45 -4.69
C GLN A 136 -1.20 -11.13 -4.75
N ALA A 137 -0.48 -10.01 -4.64
CA ALA A 137 -1.01 -8.72 -5.02
C ALA A 137 -0.89 -8.56 -6.53
N ILE A 138 -2.01 -8.24 -7.17
CA ILE A 138 -2.08 -7.92 -8.59
C ILE A 138 -2.41 -6.43 -8.70
N LEU A 139 -1.62 -5.70 -9.47
CA LEU A 139 -1.86 -4.31 -9.79
C LEU A 139 -1.98 -4.16 -11.31
N ILE A 140 -3.10 -3.60 -11.78
CA ILE A 140 -3.28 -3.25 -13.20
C ILE A 140 -3.17 -1.73 -13.33
N ILE A 141 -2.30 -1.27 -14.21
CA ILE A 141 -2.06 0.14 -14.52
C ILE A 141 -2.28 0.34 -16.00
N THR A 142 -3.08 1.34 -16.36
CA THR A 142 -3.33 1.75 -17.73
C THR A 142 -2.42 2.91 -18.12
N ARG A 143 -2.17 3.10 -19.42
CA ARG A 143 -1.34 4.20 -19.92
C ARG A 143 -1.86 5.58 -19.47
N ARG A 144 -3.18 5.72 -19.34
CA ARG A 144 -3.86 6.96 -18.92
C ARG A 144 -3.53 7.36 -17.46
N ASP A 145 -3.03 6.42 -16.67
CA ASP A 145 -2.75 6.61 -15.24
C ASP A 145 -1.45 7.35 -14.98
N ILE A 146 -0.48 7.21 -15.89
CA ILE A 146 0.87 7.76 -15.69
C ILE A 146 0.83 9.30 -15.54
N PRO A 147 0.20 10.07 -16.44
CA PRO A 147 0.17 11.53 -16.28
C PRO A 147 -0.73 12.02 -15.13
N ALA A 148 -1.69 11.20 -14.67
CA ALA A 148 -2.59 11.56 -13.58
C ALA A 148 -1.87 11.55 -12.23
N VAL A 149 -1.01 10.55 -12.00
CA VAL A 149 -0.21 10.46 -10.77
C VAL A 149 0.83 11.57 -10.71
N GLN A 150 1.55 11.88 -11.80
CA GLN A 150 2.52 12.99 -11.81
C GLN A 150 1.88 14.34 -11.44
N ARG A 151 0.67 14.61 -11.93
CA ARG A 151 -0.08 15.82 -11.60
C ARG A 151 -0.50 15.89 -10.14
N LYS A 152 -1.04 14.78 -9.59
CA LYS A 152 -1.35 14.69 -8.16
C LYS A 152 -0.08 14.76 -7.31
N VAL A 153 1.04 14.27 -7.84
CA VAL A 153 2.31 14.29 -7.12
C VAL A 153 2.88 15.71 -7.02
N ALA A 154 2.79 16.47 -8.10
CA ALA A 154 3.23 17.85 -8.17
C ALA A 154 2.41 18.81 -7.28
N ALA A 155 1.18 18.44 -6.90
CA ALA A 155 0.29 19.27 -6.07
C ALA A 155 0.62 19.29 -4.56
N GLY A 156 1.79 18.78 -4.14
CA GLY A 156 2.27 18.82 -2.75
C GLY A 156 2.01 17.54 -1.95
N GLN A 157 0.82 16.95 -2.07
CA GLN A 157 0.45 15.65 -1.45
C GLN A 157 1.24 14.46 -2.03
N GLY A 158 1.93 14.68 -3.14
CA GLY A 158 2.59 13.64 -3.92
C GLY A 158 3.79 12.97 -3.34
N LYS A 159 4.67 13.75 -2.72
CA LYS A 159 5.99 13.27 -2.31
C LYS A 159 5.86 12.22 -1.22
N THR A 160 4.82 12.34 -0.39
CA THR A 160 4.53 11.34 0.63
C THR A 160 3.88 10.11 0.02
N LEU A 161 2.87 10.27 -0.85
CA LEU A 161 2.20 9.16 -1.56
C LEU A 161 3.17 8.32 -2.41
N SER A 162 4.14 8.95 -3.09
CA SER A 162 5.14 8.24 -3.90
C SER A 162 6.05 7.33 -3.07
N ASN A 163 6.23 7.65 -1.78
CA ASN A 163 7.08 6.89 -0.86
C ASN A 163 6.31 5.79 -0.11
N MET A 164 4.98 5.74 -0.24
CA MET A 164 4.18 4.73 0.42
C MET A 164 4.34 3.37 -0.26
N LEU A 165 4.46 2.32 0.56
CA LEU A 165 4.47 0.92 0.16
C LEU A 165 3.10 0.52 -0.39
N LEU A 166 3.08 -0.36 -1.39
CA LEU A 166 1.84 -0.89 -1.95
C LEU A 166 1.13 -1.88 -1.03
N THR A 167 1.90 -2.62 -0.23
CA THR A 167 1.40 -3.71 0.61
C THR A 167 2.12 -3.75 1.96
N GLN A 168 1.49 -4.41 2.94
CA GLN A 168 2.11 -4.83 4.19
C GLN A 168 1.85 -6.32 4.46
N PRO A 169 2.88 -7.16 4.68
CA PRO A 169 4.31 -6.87 4.57
C PRO A 169 4.71 -6.32 3.18
N PRO A 170 5.86 -5.64 3.07
CA PRO A 170 6.30 -5.05 1.81
C PRO A 170 6.50 -6.13 0.73
N CYS A 171 5.88 -5.94 -0.43
CA CYS A 171 6.23 -6.66 -1.65
C CYS A 171 7.60 -6.17 -2.13
N THR A 172 8.61 -7.04 -2.23
CA THR A 172 9.96 -6.65 -2.69
C THR A 172 10.16 -6.87 -4.18
N THR A 173 9.37 -7.75 -4.80
CA THR A 173 9.51 -8.14 -6.21
C THR A 173 8.15 -8.27 -6.87
N ALA A 174 7.99 -7.66 -8.05
CA ALA A 174 6.82 -7.81 -8.89
C ALA A 174 7.23 -8.06 -10.34
N GLU A 175 6.54 -8.98 -11.00
CA GLU A 175 6.72 -9.27 -12.42
C GLU A 175 5.63 -8.56 -13.25
N ALA A 176 6.05 -7.85 -14.27
CA ALA A 176 5.22 -7.12 -15.21
C ALA A 176 4.86 -7.99 -16.41
N THR A 177 3.60 -7.90 -16.80
CA THR A 177 3.05 -8.54 -17.99
C THR A 177 2.25 -7.52 -18.78
N ILE A 178 2.53 -7.41 -20.08
CA ILE A 178 1.83 -6.52 -21.00
C ILE A 178 0.48 -7.14 -21.39
N TYR A 179 -0.54 -6.30 -21.48
CA TYR A 179 -1.82 -6.64 -22.10
C TYR A 179 -2.05 -5.71 -23.29
N GLU A 180 -2.14 -6.30 -24.49
CA GLU A 180 -2.56 -5.60 -25.70
C GLU A 180 -4.08 -5.49 -25.72
N GLU A 181 -4.60 -4.39 -26.27
CA GLU A 181 -6.03 -4.09 -26.29
C GLU A 181 -6.78 -5.08 -27.19
N ARG A 182 -7.49 -6.03 -26.59
CA ARG A 182 -8.65 -6.67 -27.22
C ARG A 182 -9.78 -6.80 -26.21
N ASP A 183 -10.78 -5.94 -26.36
CA ASP A 183 -12.08 -5.92 -25.68
C ASP A 183 -12.03 -5.85 -24.14
N GLU A 184 -12.49 -4.71 -23.60
CA GLU A 184 -12.77 -4.45 -22.18
C GLU A 184 -13.73 -5.47 -21.51
N THR A 185 -14.28 -6.42 -22.26
CA THR A 185 -15.32 -7.38 -21.84
C THR A 185 -14.86 -8.83 -21.78
N LYS A 186 -13.61 -9.15 -22.14
CA LYS A 186 -13.13 -10.55 -22.17
C LYS A 186 -12.02 -10.75 -21.13
N GLU A 187 -12.13 -11.85 -20.40
CA GLU A 187 -11.08 -12.32 -19.51
C GLU A 187 -9.73 -12.29 -20.24
N TYR A 188 -8.72 -11.73 -19.58
CA TYR A 188 -7.40 -11.46 -20.13
C TYR A 188 -6.62 -12.77 -20.38
N VAL A 189 -6.89 -13.46 -21.50
CA VAL A 189 -6.43 -14.84 -21.73
C VAL A 189 -5.11 -14.95 -22.51
N THR A 190 -4.63 -13.91 -23.20
CA THR A 190 -3.43 -14.02 -24.04
C THR A 190 -2.27 -13.15 -23.56
N ARG A 191 -1.15 -13.80 -23.22
CA ARG A 191 0.14 -13.22 -22.86
C ARG A 191 0.76 -12.60 -24.11
N THR A 192 0.53 -11.32 -24.31
CA THR A 192 1.06 -10.54 -25.43
C THR A 192 2.41 -9.95 -25.06
N THR A 193 3.45 -10.50 -25.67
CA THR A 193 4.82 -9.97 -25.77
C THR A 193 5.63 -9.98 -24.46
N SER A 194 6.77 -10.66 -24.47
CA SER A 194 7.70 -10.68 -23.34
C SER A 194 8.39 -9.32 -23.23
N LEU A 195 8.18 -8.63 -22.11
CA LEU A 195 9.01 -7.47 -21.73
C LEU A 195 10.46 -7.93 -21.62
N ALA A 196 11.40 -7.11 -22.10
CA ALA A 196 12.83 -7.39 -21.99
C ALA A 196 13.33 -7.33 -20.53
N ASP A 197 12.68 -6.51 -19.70
CA ASP A 197 12.97 -6.34 -18.28
C ASP A 197 11.64 -6.22 -17.50
N PRO A 198 10.93 -7.34 -17.27
CA PRO A 198 9.61 -7.35 -16.65
C PRO A 198 9.67 -7.12 -15.14
N VAL A 199 10.83 -7.17 -14.51
CA VAL A 199 10.91 -7.28 -13.05
C VAL A 199 11.09 -5.91 -12.43
N ILE A 200 10.33 -5.65 -11.36
CA ILE A 200 10.50 -4.52 -10.47
C ILE A 200 10.94 -5.06 -9.12
N GLU A 201 12.12 -4.63 -8.65
CA GLU A 201 12.73 -5.08 -7.40
C GLU A 201 13.04 -3.91 -6.47
N SER A 202 12.91 -4.15 -5.17
CA SER A 202 13.27 -3.22 -4.10
C SER A 202 13.50 -3.97 -2.78
N ASP A 203 14.69 -3.79 -2.19
CA ASP A 203 15.07 -4.39 -0.91
C ASP A 203 14.18 -3.95 0.25
N THR A 204 13.66 -2.72 0.18
CA THR A 204 12.82 -2.11 1.24
C THR A 204 11.33 -2.26 0.98
N GLY A 205 10.96 -2.78 -0.20
CA GLY A 205 9.58 -2.88 -0.67
C GLY A 205 9.26 -1.91 -1.81
N ILE A 206 8.31 -2.33 -2.65
CA ILE A 206 7.83 -1.62 -3.82
C ILE A 206 6.89 -0.51 -3.37
N THR A 207 7.23 0.72 -3.78
CA THR A 207 6.44 1.93 -3.54
C THR A 207 5.67 2.35 -4.78
N LEU A 208 4.67 3.22 -4.60
CA LEU A 208 3.93 3.81 -5.72
C LEU A 208 4.86 4.55 -6.70
N GLY A 209 5.84 5.29 -6.17
CA GLY A 209 6.80 6.05 -6.98
C GLY A 209 7.70 5.15 -7.82
N LEU A 210 8.20 4.05 -7.25
CA LEU A 210 9.01 3.07 -7.99
C LEU A 210 8.21 2.42 -9.12
N VAL A 211 6.97 2.00 -8.82
CA VAL A 211 6.07 1.43 -9.83
C VAL A 211 5.80 2.42 -10.94
N HIS A 212 5.50 3.67 -10.60
CA HIS A 212 5.18 4.68 -11.58
C HIS A 212 6.34 4.98 -12.53
N ALA A 213 7.56 5.10 -11.99
CA ALA A 213 8.77 5.29 -12.79
C ALA A 213 8.99 4.13 -13.76
N ARG A 214 8.96 2.89 -13.25
CA ARG A 214 9.24 1.69 -14.06
C ARG A 214 8.18 1.40 -15.10
N VAL A 215 6.91 1.54 -14.74
CA VAL A 215 5.79 1.33 -15.66
C VAL A 215 5.74 2.45 -16.70
N GLY A 216 6.12 3.68 -16.33
CA GLY A 216 6.30 4.79 -17.27
C GLY A 216 7.31 4.44 -18.37
N GLU A 217 8.51 3.97 -17.98
CA GLU A 217 9.54 3.52 -18.94
C GLU A 217 9.04 2.37 -19.84
N MET A 218 8.24 1.45 -19.30
CA MET A 218 7.66 0.34 -20.09
C MET A 218 6.66 0.85 -21.14
N PHE A 219 5.80 1.81 -20.78
CA PHE A 219 4.86 2.41 -21.73
C PHE A 219 5.56 3.25 -22.82
N GLU A 220 6.69 3.87 -22.50
CA GLU A 220 7.51 4.59 -23.48
C GLU A 220 8.18 3.62 -24.48
N LYS A 221 8.66 2.47 -24.01
CA LYS A 221 9.28 1.45 -24.86
C LYS A 221 8.27 0.69 -25.74
N HIS A 222 7.02 0.60 -25.30
CA HIS A 222 5.98 -0.16 -25.96
C HIS A 222 4.74 0.72 -26.19
N GLU A 223 4.77 1.58 -27.22
CA GLU A 223 3.75 2.62 -27.47
C GLU A 223 2.31 2.09 -27.69
N ASP A 224 2.20 0.86 -28.21
CA ASP A 224 0.96 0.15 -28.50
C ASP A 224 0.30 -0.48 -27.26
N VAL A 225 1.02 -0.54 -26.14
CA VAL A 225 0.52 -1.15 -24.90
C VAL A 225 -0.43 -0.21 -24.17
N VAL A 226 -1.61 -0.71 -23.85
CA VAL A 226 -2.66 0.03 -23.13
C VAL A 226 -2.64 -0.18 -21.63
N ALA A 227 -2.21 -1.38 -21.19
CA ALA A 227 -2.16 -1.73 -19.78
C ALA A 227 -1.00 -2.68 -19.45
N ILE A 228 -0.48 -2.53 -18.24
CA ILE A 228 0.55 -3.37 -17.65
C ILE A 228 -0.01 -3.94 -16.35
N ARG A 229 0.04 -5.26 -16.21
CA ARG A 229 -0.28 -5.96 -14.97
C ARG A 229 1.01 -6.32 -14.26
N LEU A 230 1.13 -5.87 -13.03
CA LEU A 230 2.16 -6.26 -12.10
C LEU A 230 1.60 -7.31 -11.16
N ALA A 231 2.39 -8.35 -10.91
CA ALA A 231 2.01 -9.43 -10.00
C ALA A 231 3.16 -9.67 -9.03
N SER A 232 2.89 -9.64 -7.72
CA SER A 232 3.90 -9.94 -6.71
C SER A 232 4.39 -11.39 -6.85
N VAL A 233 5.70 -11.60 -6.66
CA VAL A 233 6.38 -12.91 -6.80
C VAL A 233 6.67 -13.55 -5.45
#